data_AF-A0A372J0Y5-F1
#
_entry.id   AF-A0A372J0Y5-F1
#
_cell.length_a   1.000
_cell.length_b   1.000
_cell.length_c   1.000
_cell.angle_alpha   90.00
_cell.angle_beta   90.00
_cell.angle_gamma   90.00
#
_symmetry.space_group_name_H-M   'P 1'
#
loop_
_entity.id
_entity.type
_entity.pdbx_description
1 polymer ?
#
loop_
_entity_poly.entity_id
_entity_poly.type
_entity_poly.pdbx_seq_one_letter_code
_entity_poly.pdbx_strand_id
1 'polypeptide(L)'
;MTATTSPGRPSHTARPSPSMRSAGYARGPGPGSWSRPRRLLGAAIVAVAPLVLLGGILYHPFIADLRHKHDVAAALTASTTRWSIAHLVAAVGSALVALAFLAVATALRQRGEWRWSGRAVPFVVVGSTLFALLPAMEIGVLAASLAGADAEAVLIELEPWFRPVLLGSAAVFAVGVACAARAVVRAKVLGRALTAVVVGALAVTAVSRFLPFGAALVVGAAALVVGLLPLAGTVAARPPVPAGPG
;
A
#
# COMPACT_ATOMS: atom_id res chain seq x y z
N MET A 1 78.69 48.34 -15.07
CA MET A 1 78.04 47.04 -14.85
C MET A 1 76.86 46.94 -15.81
N THR A 2 77.13 46.52 -17.04
CA THR A 2 76.87 45.18 -17.61
C THR A 2 75.40 44.95 -17.97
N ALA A 3 75.16 44.92 -19.28
CA ALA A 3 73.96 44.45 -19.95
C ALA A 3 73.67 42.98 -19.65
N THR A 4 72.42 42.55 -19.85
CA THR A 4 72.13 41.22 -20.42
C THR A 4 70.70 41.16 -20.97
N THR A 5 70.64 40.65 -22.19
CA THR A 5 69.50 40.38 -23.06
C THR A 5 69.13 38.89 -23.03
N SER A 6 67.83 38.58 -23.22
CA SER A 6 67.25 37.31 -23.78
C SER A 6 67.49 35.98 -23.03
N PRO A 7 66.78 34.85 -23.32
CA PRO A 7 65.90 34.53 -24.46
C PRO A 7 64.55 33.85 -24.13
N GLY A 8 63.71 33.71 -25.17
CA GLY A 8 62.43 32.99 -25.14
C GLY A 8 62.52 31.46 -25.13
N ARG A 9 61.35 30.82 -24.98
CA ARG A 9 61.12 29.37 -25.19
C ARG A 9 59.63 29.09 -25.50
N PRO A 10 59.29 27.91 -26.06
CA PRO A 10 58.50 27.81 -27.29
C PRO A 10 57.16 27.08 -27.11
N SER A 11 56.49 27.06 -28.25
CA SER A 11 55.32 26.34 -28.76
C SER A 11 54.90 24.96 -28.19
N HIS A 12 53.61 24.69 -28.47
CA HIS A 12 52.92 23.40 -28.59
C HIS A 12 52.49 22.68 -27.30
N THR A 13 51.26 22.97 -26.86
CA THR A 13 50.40 21.93 -26.28
C THR A 13 49.41 21.45 -27.34
N ALA A 14 49.53 20.17 -27.63
CA ALA A 14 48.76 19.42 -28.61
C ALA A 14 47.26 19.50 -28.33
N ARG A 15 46.47 19.73 -29.39
CA ARG A 15 45.04 19.39 -29.41
C ARG A 15 44.91 17.87 -29.22
N PRO A 16 44.17 17.37 -28.22
CA PRO A 16 43.73 15.99 -28.24
C PRO A 16 42.65 15.83 -29.33
N SER A 17 42.89 14.88 -30.22
CA SER A 17 41.96 14.46 -31.27
C SER A 17 40.60 14.04 -30.67
N PRO A 18 39.46 14.48 -31.25
CA PRO A 18 38.15 14.01 -30.86
C PRO A 18 37.87 12.68 -31.57
N SER A 19 38.47 11.59 -31.09
CA SER A 19 38.18 10.26 -31.62
C SER A 19 38.14 9.22 -30.51
N MET A 20 37.26 9.43 -29.53
CA MET A 20 36.59 8.31 -28.90
C MET A 20 35.11 8.43 -29.19
N ARG A 21 34.75 7.72 -30.26
CA ARG A 21 33.39 7.25 -30.51
C ARG A 21 32.84 6.75 -29.19
N SER A 22 31.79 7.42 -28.72
CA SER A 22 30.88 6.91 -27.72
C SER A 22 30.26 5.63 -28.27
N ALA A 23 31.01 4.53 -28.10
CA ALA A 23 30.46 3.20 -28.16
C ALA A 23 29.24 3.22 -27.25
N GLY A 24 28.08 2.96 -27.84
CA GLY A 24 26.81 2.90 -27.14
C GLY A 24 26.88 1.82 -26.07
N TYR A 25 27.30 2.22 -24.87
CA TYR A 25 26.86 1.54 -23.67
C TYR A 25 25.36 1.72 -23.65
N ALA A 26 24.65 0.67 -24.04
CA ALA A 26 23.28 0.47 -23.65
C ALA A 26 23.21 0.83 -22.16
N ARG A 27 22.62 1.99 -21.85
CA ARG A 27 22.45 2.44 -20.47
C ARG A 27 21.71 1.31 -19.77
N GLY A 28 22.44 0.56 -18.94
CA GLY A 28 21.83 -0.39 -18.04
C GLY A 28 20.72 0.31 -17.23
N PRO A 29 19.73 -0.43 -16.74
CA PRO A 29 18.69 0.13 -15.88
C PRO A 29 19.36 1.00 -14.81
N GLY A 30 19.01 2.29 -14.80
CA GLY A 30 19.59 3.25 -13.86
C GLY A 30 19.45 2.74 -12.42
N PRO A 31 20.40 3.08 -11.52
CA PRO A 31 20.36 2.64 -10.13
C PRO A 31 18.98 2.96 -9.52
N GLY A 32 18.27 1.91 -9.08
CA GLY A 32 16.93 2.02 -8.47
C GLY A 32 15.74 1.61 -9.35
N SER A 33 15.92 1.27 -10.63
CA SER A 33 14.81 0.78 -11.47
C SER A 33 14.53 -0.71 -11.22
N TRP A 34 13.27 -1.03 -10.91
CA TRP A 34 12.85 -2.42 -10.69
C TRP A 34 13.03 -3.26 -11.95
N SER A 35 13.55 -4.48 -11.81
CA SER A 35 13.55 -5.48 -12.88
C SER A 35 12.10 -5.80 -13.32
N ARG A 36 11.92 -6.30 -14.55
CA ARG A 36 10.59 -6.69 -15.05
C ARG A 36 9.87 -7.67 -14.12
N PRO A 37 10.52 -8.74 -13.62
CA PRO A 37 9.87 -9.67 -12.68
C PRO A 37 9.36 -8.97 -11.41
N ARG A 38 10.16 -8.08 -10.81
CA ARG A 38 9.77 -7.33 -9.60
C ARG A 38 8.56 -6.42 -9.85
N ARG A 39 8.51 -5.74 -11.01
CA ARG A 39 7.34 -4.94 -11.40
C ARG A 39 6.08 -5.77 -11.58
N LEU A 40 6.20 -6.92 -12.24
CA LEU A 40 5.06 -7.82 -12.45
C LEU A 40 4.55 -8.41 -11.13
N LEU A 41 5.45 -8.83 -10.25
CA LEU A 41 5.08 -9.29 -8.91
C LEU A 41 4.38 -8.18 -8.11
N GLY A 42 4.94 -6.96 -8.10
CA GLY A 42 4.31 -5.81 -7.44
C GLY A 42 2.92 -5.53 -7.99
N ALA A 43 2.75 -5.53 -9.32
CA ALA A 43 1.46 -5.33 -9.96
C ALA A 43 0.45 -6.43 -9.62
N ALA A 44 0.89 -7.70 -9.57
CA ALA A 44 0.07 -8.81 -9.15
C ALA A 44 -0.40 -8.65 -7.70
N ILE A 45 0.49 -8.23 -6.78
CA ILE A 45 0.11 -7.93 -5.40
C ILE A 45 -0.93 -6.81 -5.35
N VAL A 46 -0.74 -5.71 -6.11
CA VAL A 46 -1.72 -4.61 -6.16
C VAL A 46 -3.10 -5.07 -6.64
N ALA A 47 -3.14 -5.98 -7.62
CA ALA A 47 -4.40 -6.51 -8.15
C ALA A 47 -5.07 -7.52 -7.20
N VAL A 48 -4.29 -8.44 -6.60
CA VAL A 48 -4.81 -9.57 -5.81
C VAL A 48 -5.11 -9.19 -4.36
N ALA A 49 -4.31 -8.31 -3.74
CA ALA A 49 -4.49 -7.91 -2.34
C ALA A 49 -5.92 -7.50 -1.96
N PRO A 50 -6.58 -6.57 -2.68
CA PRO A 50 -7.94 -6.16 -2.31
C PRO A 50 -8.98 -7.25 -2.55
N LEU A 51 -8.74 -8.16 -3.51
CA LEU A 51 -9.62 -9.30 -3.76
C LEU A 51 -9.55 -10.34 -2.64
N VAL A 52 -8.35 -10.60 -2.10
CA VAL A 52 -8.18 -11.48 -0.92
C VAL A 52 -8.92 -10.91 0.29
N LEU A 53 -8.75 -9.61 0.56
CA LEU A 53 -9.45 -8.95 1.66
C LEU A 53 -10.97 -8.98 1.47
N LEU A 54 -11.46 -8.66 0.27
CA LEU A 54 -12.89 -8.73 -0.05
C LEU A 54 -13.43 -10.15 0.09
N GLY A 55 -12.69 -11.16 -0.39
CA GLY A 55 -13.05 -12.57 -0.26
C GLY A 55 -13.18 -13.01 1.20
N GLY A 56 -12.25 -12.60 2.07
CA GLY A 56 -12.32 -12.87 3.50
C GLY A 56 -13.57 -12.25 4.15
N ILE A 57 -13.88 -10.99 3.81
CA ILE A 57 -15.05 -10.27 4.34
C ILE A 57 -16.36 -10.88 3.83
N LEU A 58 -16.45 -11.27 2.55
CA LEU A 58 -17.63 -11.93 2.00
C LEU A 58 -17.82 -13.35 2.55
N TYR A 59 -16.71 -14.03 2.84
CA TYR A 59 -16.73 -15.35 3.46
C TYR A 59 -17.10 -15.27 4.94
N HIS A 60 -16.83 -14.15 5.63
CA HIS A 60 -17.25 -13.93 7.01
C HIS A 60 -18.78 -14.07 7.17
N PRO A 61 -19.29 -14.63 8.28
CA PRO A 61 -20.73 -14.59 8.59
C PRO A 61 -21.25 -13.14 8.58
N PHE A 62 -22.37 -12.87 7.92
CA PHE A 62 -22.89 -11.51 7.90
C PHE A 62 -23.46 -11.14 9.28
N ILE A 63 -22.92 -10.09 9.87
CA ILE A 63 -23.41 -9.50 11.12
C ILE A 63 -23.71 -8.03 10.82
N ALA A 64 -24.97 -7.64 11.00
CA ALA A 64 -25.41 -6.28 10.67
C ALA A 64 -24.71 -5.23 11.56
N ASP A 65 -24.63 -5.51 12.86
CA ASP A 65 -24.08 -4.60 13.86
C ASP A 65 -23.18 -5.34 14.87
N LEU A 66 -21.88 -5.08 14.82
CA LEU A 66 -20.88 -5.69 15.72
C LEU A 66 -20.98 -5.23 17.18
N ARG A 67 -21.87 -4.26 17.48
CA ARG A 67 -22.19 -3.85 18.84
C ARG A 67 -23.11 -4.84 19.55
N HIS A 68 -23.87 -5.65 18.81
CA HIS A 68 -24.70 -6.72 19.38
C HIS A 68 -23.84 -7.96 19.63
N LYS A 69 -23.21 -8.03 20.81
CA LYS A 69 -22.26 -9.11 21.16
C LYS A 69 -22.88 -10.50 21.13
N HIS A 70 -24.17 -10.59 21.43
CA HIS A 70 -24.94 -11.81 21.27
C HIS A 70 -24.89 -12.34 19.82
N ASP A 71 -25.14 -11.50 18.81
CA ASP A 71 -25.12 -11.90 17.40
C ASP A 71 -23.72 -12.34 16.96
N VAL A 72 -22.69 -11.67 17.49
CA VAL A 72 -21.28 -12.01 17.24
C VAL A 72 -20.93 -13.38 17.83
N ALA A 73 -21.30 -13.62 19.09
CA ALA A 73 -21.09 -14.90 19.77
C ALA A 73 -21.86 -16.04 19.09
N ALA A 74 -23.11 -15.80 18.67
CA ALA A 74 -23.92 -16.75 17.93
C ALA A 74 -23.28 -17.11 16.57
N ALA A 75 -22.77 -16.11 15.83
CA ALA A 75 -22.10 -16.34 14.55
C ALA A 75 -20.78 -17.13 14.69
N LEU A 76 -19.99 -16.84 15.73
CA LEU A 76 -18.75 -17.56 16.05
C LEU A 76 -19.04 -19.03 16.34
N THR A 77 -20.01 -19.30 17.21
CA THR A 77 -20.34 -20.66 17.66
C THR A 77 -21.05 -21.48 16.58
N ALA A 78 -21.82 -20.84 15.69
CA ALA A 78 -22.48 -21.52 14.57
C ALA A 78 -21.49 -22.15 13.58
N SER A 79 -20.30 -21.57 13.39
CA SER A 79 -19.25 -22.17 12.57
C SER A 79 -17.87 -21.62 12.88
N THR A 80 -17.19 -22.23 13.86
CA THR A 80 -15.85 -21.86 14.30
C THR A 80 -14.80 -21.94 13.19
N THR A 81 -14.92 -22.92 12.28
CA THR A 81 -14.04 -23.06 11.11
C THR A 81 -14.21 -21.90 10.14
N ARG A 82 -15.45 -21.55 9.78
CA ARG A 82 -15.73 -20.41 8.89
C ARG A 82 -15.25 -19.11 9.52
N TRP A 83 -15.50 -18.92 10.81
CA TRP A 83 -15.02 -17.80 11.60
C TRP A 83 -13.50 -17.66 11.49
N SER A 84 -12.76 -18.72 11.82
CA SER A 84 -11.29 -18.74 11.81
C SER A 84 -10.69 -18.45 10.43
N ILE A 85 -11.23 -19.09 9.38
CA ILE A 85 -10.75 -18.89 8.01
C ILE A 85 -11.01 -17.45 7.56
N ALA A 86 -12.21 -16.91 7.80
CA ALA A 86 -12.52 -15.53 7.42
C ALA A 86 -11.57 -14.53 8.09
N HIS A 87 -11.30 -14.72 9.38
CA HIS A 87 -10.40 -13.88 10.16
C HIS A 87 -8.95 -13.97 9.70
N LEU A 88 -8.45 -15.18 9.43
CA LEU A 88 -7.11 -15.39 8.88
C LEU A 88 -6.96 -14.75 7.49
N VAL A 89 -7.94 -14.94 6.61
CA VAL A 89 -7.93 -14.36 5.26
C VAL A 89 -8.00 -12.83 5.34
N ALA A 90 -8.78 -12.25 6.27
CA ALA A 90 -8.82 -10.81 6.48
C ALA A 90 -7.47 -10.25 6.99
N ALA A 91 -6.79 -10.96 7.90
CA ALA A 91 -5.46 -10.59 8.38
C ALA A 91 -4.41 -10.64 7.25
N VAL A 92 -4.37 -11.73 6.47
CA VAL A 92 -3.49 -11.88 5.31
C VAL A 92 -3.80 -10.82 4.25
N GLY A 93 -5.08 -10.60 3.93
CA GLY A 93 -5.54 -9.57 3.00
C GLY A 93 -5.08 -8.17 3.43
N SER A 94 -5.13 -7.87 4.73
CA SER A 94 -4.66 -6.60 5.27
C SER A 94 -3.15 -6.42 5.12
N ALA A 95 -2.36 -7.46 5.37
CA ALA A 95 -0.92 -7.44 5.12
C ALA A 95 -0.60 -7.25 3.63
N LEU A 96 -1.31 -7.95 2.74
CA LEU A 96 -1.16 -7.80 1.29
C LEU A 96 -1.55 -6.39 0.82
N VAL A 97 -2.56 -5.76 1.43
CA VAL A 97 -2.92 -4.36 1.14
C VAL A 97 -1.78 -3.42 1.51
N ALA A 98 -1.11 -3.61 2.65
CA ALA A 98 0.07 -2.82 2.99
C ALA A 98 1.19 -2.97 1.94
N LEU A 99 1.45 -4.19 1.47
CA LEU A 99 2.41 -4.47 0.39
C LEU A 99 1.99 -3.84 -0.94
N ALA A 100 0.69 -3.84 -1.27
CA ALA A 100 0.16 -3.19 -2.47
C ALA A 100 0.44 -1.68 -2.45
N PHE A 101 0.15 -1.00 -1.34
CA PHE A 101 0.45 0.43 -1.21
C PHE A 101 1.95 0.71 -1.25
N LEU A 102 2.79 -0.16 -0.70
CA LEU A 102 4.25 -0.05 -0.83
C LEU A 102 4.71 -0.16 -2.30
N ALA A 103 4.13 -1.09 -3.06
CA ALA A 103 4.42 -1.26 -4.47
C ALA A 103 3.97 -0.04 -5.30
N VAL A 104 2.76 0.47 -5.05
CA VAL A 104 2.26 1.72 -5.65
C VAL A 104 3.19 2.87 -5.30
N ALA A 105 3.52 3.07 -4.02
CA ALA A 105 4.39 4.15 -3.58
C ALA A 105 5.75 4.10 -4.29
N THR A 106 6.35 2.92 -4.42
CA THR A 106 7.62 2.76 -5.13
C THR A 106 7.50 3.09 -6.62
N ALA A 107 6.41 2.67 -7.27
CA ALA A 107 6.15 3.01 -8.67
C ALA A 107 5.91 4.52 -8.89
N LEU A 108 5.28 5.20 -7.94
CA LEU A 108 5.09 6.66 -7.98
C LEU A 108 6.42 7.42 -7.76
N ARG A 109 7.28 6.94 -6.86
CA ARG A 109 8.63 7.49 -6.64
C ARG A 109 9.50 7.41 -7.88
N GLN A 110 9.47 6.28 -8.59
CA GLN A 110 10.15 6.11 -9.88
C GLN A 110 9.64 7.08 -10.96
N ARG A 111 8.51 7.76 -10.73
CA ARG A 111 7.90 8.76 -11.62
C ARG A 111 8.00 10.18 -11.05
N GLY A 112 8.85 10.39 -10.04
CA GLY A 112 9.15 11.71 -9.49
C GLY A 112 8.25 12.16 -8.33
N GLU A 113 7.25 11.38 -7.93
CA GLU A 113 6.44 11.70 -6.74
C GLU A 113 7.02 11.05 -5.50
N TRP A 114 7.85 11.79 -4.77
CA TRP A 114 8.51 11.32 -3.53
C TRP A 114 7.86 11.83 -2.25
N ARG A 115 7.19 12.98 -2.31
CA ARG A 115 6.77 13.74 -1.12
C ARG A 115 5.61 13.06 -0.42
N TRP A 116 4.61 12.62 -1.17
CA TRP A 116 3.38 12.05 -0.62
C TRP A 116 3.41 10.53 -0.58
N SER A 117 3.97 9.87 -1.59
CA SER A 117 4.22 8.42 -1.61
C SER A 117 5.21 7.99 -0.51
N GLY A 118 6.15 8.87 -0.16
CA GLY A 118 7.04 8.77 1.01
C GLY A 118 6.25 8.57 2.29
N ARG A 119 5.38 9.53 2.57
CA ARG A 119 4.60 9.66 3.80
C ARG A 119 3.48 8.63 3.92
N ALA A 120 2.87 8.22 2.81
CA ALA A 120 1.77 7.27 2.81
C ALA A 120 2.14 5.92 3.44
N VAL A 121 3.34 5.42 3.14
CA VAL A 121 3.78 4.05 3.50
C VAL A 121 3.70 3.76 5.00
N PRO A 122 4.36 4.51 5.91
CA PRO A 122 4.33 4.18 7.34
C PRO A 122 2.90 4.15 7.90
N PHE A 123 2.06 5.12 7.52
CA PHE A 123 0.68 5.18 7.99
C PHE A 123 -0.18 4.02 7.45
N VAL A 124 -0.05 3.66 6.17
CA VAL A 124 -0.78 2.51 5.63
C VAL A 124 -0.31 1.20 6.28
N VAL A 125 0.99 1.01 6.46
CA VAL A 125 1.54 -0.19 7.10
C VAL A 125 1.02 -0.30 8.52
N VAL A 126 1.22 0.74 9.36
CA VAL A 126 0.77 0.71 10.76
C VAL A 126 -0.75 0.55 10.85
N GLY A 127 -1.52 1.30 10.06
CA GLY A 127 -2.98 1.20 10.06
C GLY A 127 -3.50 -0.15 9.58
N SER A 128 -2.81 -0.81 8.64
CA SER A 128 -3.19 -2.17 8.19
C SER A 128 -2.79 -3.24 9.19
N THR A 129 -1.64 -3.10 9.85
CA THR A 129 -1.22 -4.00 10.94
C THR A 129 -2.18 -3.91 12.13
N LEU A 130 -2.55 -2.70 12.55
CA LEU A 130 -3.54 -2.52 13.62
C LEU A 130 -4.91 -3.08 13.22
N PHE A 131 -5.32 -2.91 11.96
CA PHE A 131 -6.56 -3.50 11.47
C PHE A 131 -6.50 -5.04 11.45
N ALA A 132 -5.33 -5.64 11.18
CA ALA A 132 -5.12 -7.07 11.25
C ALA A 132 -5.05 -7.62 12.70
N LEU A 133 -4.80 -6.77 13.70
CA LEU A 133 -4.91 -7.17 15.11
C LEU A 133 -6.36 -7.41 15.53
N LEU A 134 -7.33 -6.70 14.95
CA LEU A 134 -8.75 -6.88 15.26
C LEU A 134 -9.20 -8.34 15.06
N PRO A 135 -8.98 -8.98 13.89
CA PRO A 135 -9.34 -10.37 13.75
C PRO A 135 -8.49 -11.30 14.63
N ALA A 136 -7.25 -10.95 14.97
CA ALA A 136 -6.45 -11.75 15.90
C ALA A 136 -7.01 -11.74 17.33
N MET A 137 -7.58 -10.61 17.78
CA MET A 137 -8.26 -10.51 19.08
C MET A 137 -9.49 -11.42 19.12
N GLU A 138 -10.25 -11.50 18.02
CA GLU A 138 -11.42 -12.39 17.87
C GLU A 138 -11.05 -13.89 17.81
N ILE A 139 -9.83 -14.24 17.40
CA ILE A 139 -9.30 -15.61 17.58
C ILE A 139 -9.08 -15.92 19.07
N GLY A 140 -8.74 -14.92 19.88
CA GLY A 140 -8.69 -15.06 21.34
C GLY A 140 -10.05 -15.42 21.95
N VAL A 141 -11.13 -14.79 21.46
CA VAL A 141 -12.52 -15.11 21.85
C VAL A 141 -12.85 -16.56 21.49
N LEU A 142 -12.50 -16.99 20.27
CA LEU A 142 -12.68 -18.37 19.85
C LEU A 142 -11.94 -19.35 20.77
N ALA A 143 -10.67 -19.08 21.08
CA ALA A 143 -9.88 -19.94 21.95
C ALA A 143 -10.49 -20.05 23.36
N ALA A 144 -10.96 -18.94 23.92
CA ALA A 144 -11.66 -18.93 25.21
C ALA A 144 -12.97 -19.73 25.15
N SER A 145 -13.75 -19.56 24.08
CA SER A 145 -15.00 -20.30 23.85
C SER A 145 -14.77 -21.81 23.74
N LEU A 146 -13.74 -22.23 23.00
CA LEU A 146 -13.34 -23.65 22.90
C LEU A 146 -12.86 -24.22 24.24
N ALA A 147 -12.38 -23.38 25.15
CA ALA A 147 -12.05 -23.76 26.52
C ALA A 147 -13.25 -23.76 27.49
N GLY A 148 -14.46 -23.52 26.99
CA GLY A 148 -15.71 -23.53 27.77
C GLY A 148 -16.10 -22.18 28.37
N ALA A 149 -15.41 -21.08 28.03
CA ALA A 149 -15.82 -19.75 28.44
C ALA A 149 -17.05 -19.27 27.65
N ASP A 150 -17.84 -18.39 28.24
CA ASP A 150 -18.90 -17.68 27.53
C ASP A 150 -18.30 -16.66 26.55
N ALA A 151 -18.50 -16.90 25.25
CA ALA A 151 -17.99 -16.04 24.19
C ALA A 151 -18.54 -14.61 24.28
N GLU A 152 -19.80 -14.43 24.70
CA GLU A 152 -20.42 -13.12 24.81
C GLU A 152 -19.78 -12.30 25.94
N ALA A 153 -19.59 -12.90 27.12
CA ALA A 153 -18.86 -12.27 28.22
C ALA A 153 -17.43 -11.88 27.82
N VAL A 154 -16.70 -12.75 27.11
CA VAL A 154 -15.32 -12.44 26.65
C VAL A 154 -15.33 -11.27 25.66
N LEU A 155 -16.30 -11.19 24.75
CA LEU A 155 -16.44 -10.07 23.82
C LEU A 155 -16.71 -8.74 24.54
N ILE A 156 -17.49 -8.76 25.62
CA ILE A 156 -17.76 -7.58 26.44
C ILE A 156 -16.47 -7.09 27.11
N GLU A 157 -15.69 -8.00 27.71
CA GLU A 157 -14.40 -7.68 28.35
C GLU A 157 -13.32 -7.20 27.35
N LEU A 158 -13.41 -7.67 26.09
CA LEU A 158 -12.48 -7.28 25.03
C LEU A 158 -12.79 -5.89 24.45
N GLU A 159 -14.03 -5.41 24.57
CA GLU A 159 -14.52 -4.17 23.94
C GLU A 159 -13.69 -2.91 24.27
N PRO A 160 -13.21 -2.67 25.51
CA PRO A 160 -12.38 -1.51 25.84
C PRO A 160 -11.04 -1.49 25.09
N TRP A 161 -10.55 -2.64 24.62
CA TRP A 161 -9.35 -2.75 23.79
C TRP A 161 -9.68 -2.75 22.30
N PHE A 162 -10.79 -3.39 21.91
CA PHE A 162 -11.21 -3.48 20.51
C PHE A 162 -11.50 -2.11 19.91
N ARG A 163 -12.26 -1.26 20.61
CA ARG A 163 -12.65 0.07 20.10
C ARG A 163 -11.46 0.99 19.83
N PRO A 164 -10.51 1.20 20.75
CA PRO A 164 -9.34 2.03 20.47
C PRO A 164 -8.47 1.48 19.34
N VAL A 165 -8.28 0.16 19.25
CA VAL A 165 -7.53 -0.46 18.15
C VAL A 165 -8.25 -0.23 16.82
N LEU A 166 -9.57 -0.40 16.78
CA LEU A 166 -10.37 -0.15 15.58
C LEU A 166 -10.25 1.29 15.12
N LEU A 167 -10.59 2.24 15.98
CA LEU A 167 -10.59 3.67 15.64
C LEU A 167 -9.19 4.18 15.33
N GLY A 168 -8.19 3.74 16.10
CA GLY A 168 -6.78 4.06 15.87
C GLY A 168 -6.29 3.51 14.53
N SER A 169 -6.60 2.25 14.21
CA SER A 169 -6.26 1.65 12.93
C SER A 169 -6.88 2.41 11.74
N ALA A 170 -8.16 2.78 11.86
CA ALA A 170 -8.91 3.50 10.83
C ALA A 170 -8.33 4.90 10.62
N ALA A 171 -8.07 5.65 11.69
CA ALA A 171 -7.50 7.00 11.63
C ALA A 171 -6.10 6.99 11.01
N VAL A 172 -5.22 6.12 11.49
CA VAL A 172 -3.85 5.99 10.97
C VAL A 172 -3.87 5.59 9.49
N PHE A 173 -4.69 4.61 9.12
CA PHE A 173 -4.84 4.19 7.73
C PHE A 173 -5.37 5.33 6.85
N ALA A 174 -6.37 6.09 7.31
CA ALA A 174 -6.96 7.21 6.58
C ALA A 174 -5.93 8.30 6.24
N VAL A 175 -5.03 8.62 7.17
CA VAL A 175 -3.90 9.54 6.91
C VAL A 175 -3.00 9.01 5.78
N GLY A 176 -2.69 7.72 5.82
CA GLY A 176 -1.89 7.05 4.80
C GLY A 176 -2.57 7.08 3.43
N VAL A 177 -3.87 6.77 3.38
CA VAL A 177 -4.68 6.81 2.16
C VAL A 177 -4.80 8.23 1.60
N ALA A 178 -4.99 9.25 2.44
CA ALA A 178 -5.03 10.65 1.98
C ALA A 178 -3.69 11.06 1.34
N CYS A 179 -2.57 10.64 1.92
CA CYS A 179 -1.25 10.83 1.32
C CYS A 179 -1.12 10.07 -0.01
N ALA A 180 -1.55 8.81 -0.09
CA ALA A 180 -1.49 8.01 -1.31
C ALA A 180 -2.36 8.61 -2.44
N ALA A 181 -3.58 9.03 -2.13
CA ALA A 181 -4.48 9.71 -3.07
C ALA A 181 -3.83 10.99 -3.61
N ARG A 182 -3.23 11.80 -2.73
CA ARG A 182 -2.51 13.01 -3.13
C ARG A 182 -1.28 12.70 -4.00
N ALA A 183 -0.58 11.60 -3.73
CA ALA A 183 0.53 11.12 -4.55
C ALA A 183 0.06 10.75 -5.97
N VAL A 184 -1.05 9.99 -6.09
CA VAL A 184 -1.64 9.61 -7.39
C VAL A 184 -2.01 10.85 -8.21
N VAL A 185 -2.69 11.82 -7.60
CA VAL A 185 -3.06 13.09 -8.26
C VAL A 185 -1.83 13.86 -8.74
N ARG A 186 -0.79 13.95 -7.90
CA ARG A 186 0.43 14.73 -8.20
C ARG A 186 1.31 14.06 -9.26
N ALA A 187 1.36 12.74 -9.26
CA ALA A 187 2.15 11.96 -10.22
C ALA A 187 1.55 11.95 -11.63
N LYS A 188 0.26 12.31 -11.79
CA LYS A 188 -0.45 12.36 -13.09
C LYS A 188 -0.30 11.06 -13.90
N VAL A 189 -0.31 9.92 -13.20
CA VAL A 189 -0.11 8.59 -13.79
C VAL A 189 -1.35 8.03 -14.49
N LEU A 190 -2.52 8.63 -14.24
CA LEU A 190 -3.80 8.25 -14.81
C LEU A 190 -4.47 9.47 -15.45
N GLY A 191 -5.43 9.24 -16.35
CA GLY A 191 -6.30 10.31 -16.85
C GLY A 191 -7.15 10.94 -15.74
N ARG A 192 -7.70 12.14 -15.98
CA ARG A 192 -8.44 12.92 -14.96
C ARG A 192 -9.62 12.15 -14.36
N ALA A 193 -10.46 11.55 -15.21
CA ALA A 193 -11.63 10.80 -14.76
C ALA A 193 -11.24 9.58 -13.91
N LEU A 194 -10.27 8.78 -14.37
CA LEU A 194 -9.80 7.60 -13.65
C LEU A 194 -9.08 7.97 -12.34
N THR A 195 -8.36 9.10 -12.32
CA THR A 195 -7.79 9.65 -11.08
C THR A 195 -8.89 9.97 -10.07
N ALA A 196 -9.98 10.62 -10.49
CA ALA A 196 -11.10 10.92 -9.62
C ALA A 196 -11.76 9.65 -9.06
N VAL A 197 -11.95 8.62 -9.91
CA VAL A 197 -12.47 7.30 -9.48
C VAL A 197 -11.56 6.68 -8.42
N VAL A 198 -10.25 6.62 -8.67
CA VAL A 198 -9.28 6.04 -7.73
C VAL A 198 -9.29 6.79 -6.40
N VAL A 199 -9.26 8.13 -6.43
CA VAL A 199 -9.27 8.96 -5.21
C VAL A 199 -10.58 8.78 -4.44
N GLY A 200 -11.73 8.78 -5.13
CA GLY A 200 -13.03 8.56 -4.52
C GLY A 200 -13.12 7.18 -3.86
N ALA A 201 -12.68 6.12 -4.56
CA ALA A 201 -12.70 4.76 -4.04
C ALA A 201 -11.77 4.56 -2.83
N LEU A 202 -10.60 5.21 -2.86
CA LEU A 202 -9.69 5.27 -1.72
C LEU A 202 -10.33 5.98 -0.51
N ALA A 203 -11.03 7.11 -0.74
CA ALA A 203 -11.75 7.82 0.31
C ALA A 203 -12.87 6.95 0.93
N VAL A 204 -13.66 6.26 0.10
CA VAL A 204 -14.69 5.31 0.56
C VAL A 204 -14.07 4.21 1.41
N THR A 205 -12.94 3.63 0.99
CA THR A 205 -12.22 2.62 1.77
C THR A 205 -11.76 3.15 3.14
N ALA A 206 -11.27 4.39 3.19
CA ALA A 206 -10.82 4.99 4.44
C ALA A 206 -11.98 5.24 5.39
N VAL A 207 -13.08 5.80 4.89
CA VAL A 207 -14.29 6.11 5.69
C VAL A 207 -14.96 4.82 6.18
N SER A 208 -15.04 3.79 5.36
CA SER A 208 -15.70 2.54 5.74
C SER A 208 -15.03 1.85 6.95
N ARG A 209 -13.73 2.06 7.18
CA ARG A 209 -13.02 1.48 8.33
C ARG A 209 -13.45 2.08 9.67
N PHE A 210 -14.11 3.24 9.69
CA PHE A 210 -14.69 3.82 10.91
C PHE A 210 -16.05 3.21 11.27
N LEU A 211 -16.62 2.40 10.38
CA LEU A 211 -17.97 1.87 10.51
C LEU A 211 -17.88 0.35 10.72
N PRO A 212 -17.98 -0.15 11.96
CA PRO A 212 -17.90 -1.59 12.27
C PRO A 212 -19.22 -2.31 11.94
N PHE A 213 -19.73 -2.13 10.72
CA PHE A 213 -20.95 -2.76 10.22
C PHE A 213 -20.58 -3.66 9.03
N GLY A 214 -21.18 -4.85 8.95
CA GLY A 214 -20.84 -5.82 7.91
C GLY A 214 -20.89 -5.24 6.48
N ALA A 215 -21.93 -4.46 6.18
CA ALA A 215 -22.07 -3.81 4.87
C ALA A 215 -20.96 -2.77 4.59
N ALA A 216 -20.54 -1.99 5.60
CA ALA A 216 -19.50 -0.99 5.42
C ALA A 216 -18.15 -1.64 5.09
N LEU A 217 -17.80 -2.75 5.75
CA LEU A 217 -16.58 -3.50 5.45
C LEU A 217 -16.57 -4.05 4.02
N VAL A 218 -17.70 -4.58 3.54
CA VAL A 218 -17.86 -5.05 2.15
C VAL A 218 -17.66 -3.89 1.17
N VAL A 219 -18.36 -2.77 1.38
CA VAL A 219 -18.25 -1.57 0.53
C VAL A 219 -16.81 -1.04 0.52
N GLY A 220 -16.17 -1.01 1.67
CA GLY A 220 -14.77 -0.59 1.81
C GLY A 220 -13.81 -1.47 1.02
N ALA A 221 -13.92 -2.78 1.14
CA ALA A 221 -13.06 -3.71 0.43
C ALA A 221 -13.32 -3.69 -1.09
N ALA A 222 -14.58 -3.58 -1.51
CA ALA A 222 -14.94 -3.42 -2.91
C ALA A 222 -14.39 -2.09 -3.49
N ALA A 223 -14.50 -0.99 -2.75
CA ALA A 223 -13.91 0.28 -3.14
C ALA A 223 -12.38 0.18 -3.24
N LEU A 224 -11.73 -0.60 -2.38
CA LEU A 224 -10.30 -0.82 -2.47
C LEU A 224 -9.89 -1.58 -3.75
N VAL A 225 -10.70 -2.53 -4.21
CA VAL A 225 -10.52 -3.18 -5.53
C VAL A 225 -10.56 -2.12 -6.64
N VAL A 226 -11.58 -1.28 -6.65
CA VAL A 226 -11.76 -0.20 -7.64
C VAL A 226 -10.59 0.80 -7.59
N GLY A 227 -10.10 1.13 -6.40
CA GLY A 227 -9.01 2.09 -6.21
C GLY A 227 -7.63 1.55 -6.61
N LEU A 228 -7.35 0.28 -6.35
CA LEU A 228 -6.02 -0.31 -6.58
C LEU A 228 -5.85 -0.94 -7.96
N LEU A 229 -6.90 -1.51 -8.55
CA LEU A 229 -6.79 -2.24 -9.82
C LEU A 229 -6.19 -1.37 -10.95
N PRO A 230 -6.60 -0.09 -11.15
CA PRO A 230 -5.97 0.79 -12.15
C PRO A 230 -4.49 1.05 -11.87
N LEU A 231 -4.09 1.07 -10.60
CA LEU A 231 -2.71 1.34 -10.19
C LEU A 231 -1.79 0.14 -10.42
N ALA A 232 -2.31 -1.09 -10.52
CA ALA A 232 -1.53 -2.26 -10.91
C ALA A 232 -0.86 -2.07 -12.28
N GLY A 233 -1.57 -1.47 -13.24
CA GLY A 233 -1.01 -1.11 -14.55
C GLY A 233 0.15 -0.11 -14.44
N THR A 234 0.05 0.86 -13.52
CA THR A 234 1.13 1.82 -13.24
C THR A 234 2.37 1.12 -12.68
N VAL A 235 2.19 0.13 -11.79
CA VAL A 235 3.29 -0.66 -11.23
C VAL A 235 3.95 -1.55 -12.28
N ALA A 236 3.15 -2.16 -13.17
CA ALA A 236 3.67 -3.01 -14.25
C ALA A 236 4.46 -2.22 -15.31
N ALA A 237 4.01 -1.00 -15.61
CA ALA A 237 4.57 -0.14 -16.63
C ALA A 237 6.02 0.25 -16.32
N ARG A 238 6.86 0.30 -17.37
CA ARG A 238 8.23 0.81 -17.26
C ARG A 238 8.20 2.30 -16.87
N PRO A 239 9.06 2.75 -15.94
CA PRO A 239 9.20 4.17 -15.66
C PRO A 239 9.70 4.94 -16.90
N PRO A 240 9.30 6.20 -17.07
CA PRO A 240 9.86 7.06 -18.11
C PRO A 240 11.36 7.28 -17.88
N VAL A 241 12.13 7.35 -18.97
CA VAL A 241 13.57 7.66 -18.90
C VAL A 241 13.70 9.14 -18.53
N PRO A 242 14.50 9.51 -17.51
CA PRO A 242 14.77 10.91 -17.22
C PRO A 242 15.33 11.59 -18.48
N ALA A 243 14.78 12.73 -18.87
CA ALA A 243 15.40 13.56 -19.90
C ALA A 243 16.85 13.82 -19.44
N GLY A 244 17.82 13.57 -20.32
CA GLY A 244 19.23 13.86 -20.02
C GLY A 244 19.39 15.36 -19.73
N PRO A 245 20.49 15.76 -19.05
CA PRO A 245 20.81 17.18 -18.93
C PRO A 245 20.92 17.75 -20.35
N GLY A 246 19.99 18.64 -20.70
CA GLY A 246 20.04 19.45 -21.90
C GLY A 246 20.94 20.66 -21.72
#